data_AF-A0A1S2VAZ3-F1
#
_entry.id   AF-A0A1S2VAZ3-F1
#
_cell.length_a   1.000
_cell.length_b   1.000
_cell.length_c   1.000
_cell.angle_alpha   90.00
_cell.angle_beta   90.00
_cell.angle_gamma   90.00
#
_symmetry.space_group_name_H-M   'P 1'
#
loop_
_entity.id
_entity.type
_entity.pdbx_description
1 polymer ?
#
loop_
_entity_poly.entity_id
_entity_poly.type
_entity_poly.pdbx_seq_one_letter_code
_entity_poly.pdbx_strand_id
1 'polypeptide(L)'
;MEPHLVRKFTYQILWGCVPPRVNEYMVSVNGKKTGTVYRVVSIRLMKQRDMVDCARYAIAAVPCPELKELAVIERDGDYCDVWVKGEPAHGIFWLPRKKKP
;
A
#
# COMPACT_ATOMS: atom_id res chain seq x y z
N MET A 1 -6.96 24.25 -7.48
CA MET A 1 -6.56 22.87 -7.13
C MET A 1 -7.31 22.51 -5.87
N GLU A 2 -8.31 21.63 -5.96
CA GLU A 2 -8.98 21.14 -4.75
C GLU A 2 -7.94 20.45 -3.85
N PRO A 3 -8.02 20.61 -2.52
CA PRO A 3 -7.17 19.88 -1.61
C PRO A 3 -7.61 18.41 -1.68
N HIS A 4 -7.00 17.64 -2.59
CA HIS A 4 -7.16 16.20 -2.60
C HIS A 4 -6.85 15.71 -1.18
N LEU A 5 -7.84 15.12 -0.50
CA LEU A 5 -7.75 14.75 0.90
C LEU A 5 -6.59 13.76 1.08
N VAL A 6 -5.43 14.27 1.52
CA VAL A 6 -4.24 13.45 1.74
C VAL A 6 -4.52 12.50 2.90
N ARG A 7 -4.45 11.20 2.61
CA ARG A 7 -4.56 10.14 3.60
C ARG A 7 -3.18 9.78 4.11
N LYS A 8 -3.05 9.61 5.43
CA LYS A 8 -1.83 9.17 6.08
C LYS A 8 -2.04 7.78 6.66
N PHE A 9 -1.11 6.88 6.41
CA PHE A 9 -1.14 5.52 6.94
C PHE A 9 0.27 4.98 7.11
N THR A 10 0.37 3.84 7.78
CA THR A 10 1.63 3.15 7.97
C THR A 10 1.69 1.94 7.06
N TYR A 11 2.80 1.78 6.36
CA TYR A 11 3.07 0.66 5.48
C TYR A 11 4.23 -0.16 6.04
N GLN A 12 4.08 -1.48 6.05
CA GLN A 12 5.11 -2.41 6.50
C GLN A 12 5.53 -3.26 5.31
N ILE A 13 6.84 -3.41 5.15
CA ILE A 13 7.42 -4.22 4.10
C ILE A 13 8.60 -5.02 4.69
N LEU A 14 8.80 -6.25 4.22
CA LEU A 14 9.91 -7.08 4.68
C LEU A 14 11.25 -6.41 4.34
N TRP A 15 12.27 -6.67 5.15
CA TRP A 15 13.63 -6.20 4.85
C TRP A 15 14.13 -6.79 3.52
N GLY A 16 14.74 -5.95 2.69
CA GLY A 16 15.21 -6.31 1.35
C GLY A 16 14.21 -6.08 0.22
N CYS A 17 12.92 -5.89 0.54
CA CYS A 17 11.93 -5.49 -0.47
C CYS A 17 12.00 -3.98 -0.75
N VAL A 18 11.64 -3.60 -1.98
CA VAL A 18 11.66 -2.20 -2.43
C VAL A 18 10.43 -1.47 -1.86
N PRO A 19 10.59 -0.37 -1.10
CA PRO A 19 9.45 0.43 -0.64
C PRO A 19 8.86 1.26 -1.78
N PRO A 20 7.57 1.66 -1.68
CA PRO A 20 6.95 2.51 -2.69
C PRO A 20 7.63 3.88 -2.77
N ARG A 21 7.64 4.48 -3.94
CA ARG A 21 8.22 5.79 -4.24
C ARG A 21 7.14 6.85 -4.34
N VAL A 22 7.56 8.11 -4.27
CA VAL A 22 6.66 9.24 -4.57
C VAL A 22 6.19 9.12 -6.02
N ASN A 23 4.90 9.40 -6.24
CA ASN A 23 4.14 9.23 -7.47
C ASN A 23 3.81 7.79 -7.89
N GLU A 24 4.27 6.77 -7.17
CA GLU A 24 3.81 5.40 -7.40
C GLU A 24 2.40 5.17 -6.85
N TYR A 25 1.74 4.13 -7.37
CA TYR A 25 0.42 3.74 -6.94
C TYR A 25 0.46 2.67 -5.86
N MET A 26 -0.45 2.79 -4.91
CA MET A 26 -0.77 1.77 -3.93
C MET A 26 -2.26 1.43 -4.02
N VAL A 27 -2.64 0.20 -3.74
CA VAL A 27 -4.04 -0.23 -3.79
C VAL A 27 -4.41 -0.88 -2.47
N SER A 28 -5.48 -0.43 -1.83
CA SER A 28 -6.00 -1.17 -0.68
C SER A 28 -6.59 -2.49 -1.14
N VAL A 29 -6.14 -3.60 -0.57
CA VAL A 29 -6.62 -4.94 -0.89
C VAL A 29 -7.51 -5.45 0.24
N ASN A 30 -8.79 -5.66 -0.07
CA ASN A 30 -9.78 -6.17 0.89
C ASN A 30 -10.22 -7.58 0.48
N GLY A 31 -9.57 -8.60 1.01
CA GLY A 31 -9.79 -9.98 0.58
C GLY A 31 -9.46 -10.13 -0.91
N LYS A 32 -10.44 -10.54 -1.73
CA LYS A 32 -10.27 -10.73 -3.18
C LYS A 32 -10.59 -9.48 -4.02
N LYS A 33 -10.85 -8.32 -3.41
CA LYS A 33 -11.33 -7.13 -4.12
C LYS A 33 -10.29 -5.99 -4.09
N THR A 34 -10.16 -5.31 -5.23
CA THR A 34 -9.51 -3.99 -5.32
C THR A 34 -10.36 -2.96 -4.58
N GLY A 35 -9.75 -2.31 -3.59
CA GLY A 35 -10.35 -1.19 -2.88
C GLY A 35 -10.04 0.14 -3.57
N THR A 36 -9.59 1.12 -2.79
CA THR A 36 -9.17 2.44 -3.27
C THR A 36 -7.73 2.38 -3.79
N VAL A 37 -7.49 3.01 -4.94
CA VAL A 37 -6.14 3.32 -5.45
C VAL A 37 -5.67 4.63 -4.83
N TYR A 38 -4.42 4.69 -4.46
CA TYR A 38 -3.77 5.85 -3.86
C TYR A 38 -2.50 6.18 -4.64
N ARG A 39 -2.25 7.46 -4.92
CA ARG A 39 -0.96 7.93 -5.42
C ARG A 39 -0.12 8.44 -4.25
N VAL A 40 1.07 7.88 -4.05
CA VAL A 40 1.98 8.29 -2.98
C VAL A 40 2.47 9.70 -3.22
N VAL A 41 2.35 10.57 -2.22
CA VAL A 41 2.89 11.94 -2.26
C VAL A 41 4.08 12.12 -1.31
N SER A 42 4.19 11.28 -0.28
CA SER A 42 5.33 11.28 0.63
C SER A 42 5.52 9.91 1.25
N ILE A 43 6.78 9.52 1.43
CA ILE A 43 7.20 8.34 2.16
C ILE A 43 8.32 8.69 3.13
N ARG A 44 8.26 8.15 4.35
CA ARG A 44 9.31 8.33 5.37
C ARG A 44 9.52 7.06 6.16
N LEU A 45 10.76 6.58 6.23
CA LEU A 45 11.13 5.47 7.11
C LEU A 45 10.94 5.88 8.57
N MET A 46 10.26 5.03 9.34
CA MET A 46 10.02 5.23 10.77
C MET A 46 11.09 4.51 11.59
N LYS A 47 11.54 5.13 12.68
CA LYS A 47 12.43 4.46 13.65
C LYS A 47 11.65 3.36 14.36
N GLN A 48 12.05 2.11 14.19
CA GLN A 48 11.54 0.97 14.96
C GLN A 48 12.49 0.64 16.11
N ARG A 49 11.93 0.28 17.27
CA ARG A 49 12.70 -0.18 18.44
C ARG A 49 12.92 -1.70 18.45
N ASP A 50 11.96 -2.50 17.98
CA ASP A 50 11.89 -3.93 18.33
C ASP A 50 11.42 -4.89 17.21
N MET A 51 11.36 -4.47 15.94
CA MET A 51 10.95 -5.37 14.83
C MET A 51 12.13 -5.69 13.92
N VAL A 52 12.52 -6.96 13.89
CA VAL A 52 13.73 -7.45 13.21
C VAL A 52 13.48 -7.70 11.72
N ASP A 53 12.26 -8.09 11.32
CA ASP A 53 12.03 -8.67 9.98
C ASP A 53 11.34 -7.73 8.97
N CYS A 54 10.89 -6.55 9.38
CA CYS A 54 10.23 -5.60 8.49
C CYS A 54 10.60 -4.14 8.77
N ALA A 55 10.66 -3.35 7.71
CA ALA A 55 10.76 -1.90 7.75
C ALA A 55 9.37 -1.26 7.75
N ARG A 56 9.21 -0.19 8.53
CA ARG A 56 7.94 0.54 8.66
C ARG A 56 8.06 1.95 8.10
N TYR A 57 7.13 2.32 7.23
CA TYR A 57 7.09 3.61 6.55
C TYR A 57 5.81 4.36 6.90
N ALA A 58 5.94 5.66 7.16
CA ALA A 58 4.84 6.59 7.18
C ALA A 58 4.59 7.06 5.74
N ILE A 59 3.40 6.77 5.21
CA ILE A 59 2.98 7.14 3.86
C ILE A 59 1.92 8.24 3.96
N ALA A 60 2.07 9.25 3.10
CA ALA A 60 0.98 10.15 2.75
C ALA A 60 0.65 9.92 1.28
N ALA A 61 -0.64 9.73 0.97
CA ALA A 61 -1.10 9.45 -0.37
C ALA A 61 -2.46 10.10 -0.67
N VAL A 62 -2.69 10.42 -1.92
CA VAL A 62 -3.94 10.98 -2.43
C VAL A 62 -4.80 9.85 -3.00
N PRO A 63 -6.08 9.73 -2.62
CA PRO A 63 -6.98 8.76 -3.25
C PRO A 63 -7.23 9.13 -4.72
N CYS A 64 -7.14 8.14 -5.59
CA CYS A 64 -7.43 8.20 -7.03
C CYS A 64 -8.53 7.18 -7.36
N PRO A 65 -9.78 7.38 -6.88
CA PRO A 65 -10.88 6.43 -7.08
C PRO A 65 -11.15 6.14 -8.57
N GLU A 66 -10.88 7.11 -9.46
CA GLU A 66 -11.00 6.98 -10.91
C GLU A 66 -10.08 5.89 -11.50
N LEU A 67 -8.99 5.53 -10.82
CA LEU A 67 -8.05 4.50 -11.28
C LEU A 67 -8.44 3.09 -10.81
N LYS A 68 -9.52 2.94 -10.02
CA LYS A 68 -9.93 1.66 -9.46
C LYS A 68 -10.25 0.61 -10.52
N GLU A 69 -10.92 1.02 -11.60
CA GLU A 69 -11.27 0.10 -12.70
C GLU A 69 -10.06 -0.32 -13.53
N LEU A 70 -8.94 0.43 -13.41
CA LEU A 70 -7.66 0.13 -14.04
C LEU A 70 -6.70 -0.60 -13.10
N ALA A 71 -7.16 -0.94 -11.89
CA ALA A 71 -6.40 -1.70 -10.92
C ALA A 71 -6.71 -3.19 -11.05
N VAL A 72 -5.66 -4.00 -11.16
CA VAL A 72 -5.75 -5.46 -11.24
C VAL A 72 -5.03 -6.05 -10.04
N ILE A 73 -5.62 -7.09 -9.45
CA ILE A 73 -4.99 -7.91 -8.43
C ILE A 73 -4.96 -9.34 -8.95
N GLU A 74 -3.77 -9.92 -8.97
CA GLU A 74 -3.59 -11.34 -9.22
C GLU A 74 -3.12 -12.00 -7.93
N ARG A 75 -3.63 -13.21 -7.69
CA ARG A 75 -3.31 -13.99 -6.50
C ARG A 75 -2.94 -15.39 -6.90
N ASP A 76 -1.76 -15.81 -6.44
CA ASP A 76 -1.27 -17.16 -6.59
C ASP A 76 -0.83 -17.69 -5.22
N GLY A 77 -1.64 -18.55 -4.61
CA GLY A 77 -1.45 -19.00 -3.23
C GLY A 77 -1.40 -17.83 -2.23
N ASP A 78 -0.25 -17.68 -1.57
CA ASP A 78 0.04 -16.60 -0.62
C ASP A 78 0.56 -15.31 -1.28
N TYR A 79 0.87 -15.35 -2.58
CA TYR A 79 1.32 -14.20 -3.33
C TYR A 79 0.15 -13.37 -3.83
N CYS A 80 0.33 -12.06 -3.81
CA CYS A 80 -0.66 -11.11 -4.27
C CYS A 80 0.05 -9.95 -4.95
N ASP A 81 0.03 -9.97 -6.27
CA ASP A 81 0.57 -8.91 -7.10
C ASP A 81 -0.54 -7.93 -7.49
N VAL A 82 -0.15 -6.67 -7.65
CA VAL A 82 -1.07 -5.59 -7.92
C VAL A 82 -0.52 -4.70 -9.02
N TRP A 83 -1.38 -4.30 -9.93
CA TRP A 83 -1.06 -3.38 -11.01
C TRP A 83 -2.09 -2.27 -11.08
N VAL A 84 -1.65 -1.09 -11.51
CA VAL A 84 -2.52 0.04 -11.82
C VAL A 84 -2.12 0.56 -13.19
N LYS A 85 -3.06 0.58 -14.14
CA LYS A 85 -2.78 0.95 -15.55
C LYS A 85 -1.69 0.09 -16.22
N GLY A 86 -1.55 -1.17 -15.81
CA GLY A 86 -0.50 -2.08 -16.31
C GLY A 86 0.88 -1.86 -15.69
N GLU A 87 1.05 -0.91 -14.78
CA GLU A 87 2.29 -0.71 -14.04
C GLU A 87 2.22 -1.41 -12.67
N PRO A 88 3.31 -2.03 -12.19
CA PRO A 88 3.35 -2.66 -10.87
C PRO A 88 3.06 -1.63 -9.77
N ALA A 89 2.24 -2.04 -8.80
CA ALA A 89 1.76 -1.21 -7.71
C ALA A 89 1.85 -1.96 -6.37
N HIS A 90 1.84 -1.20 -5.28
CA HIS A 90 1.95 -1.78 -3.94
C HIS A 90 0.58 -2.11 -3.34
N GLY A 91 0.37 -3.36 -2.96
CA GLY A 91 -0.79 -3.76 -2.16
C GLY A 91 -0.71 -3.24 -0.72
N ILE A 92 -1.74 -2.52 -0.28
CA ILE A 92 -1.97 -2.19 1.13
C ILE A 92 -2.88 -3.28 1.70
N PHE A 93 -2.26 -4.28 2.31
CA PHE A 93 -2.96 -5.37 2.96
C PHE A 93 -3.34 -4.96 4.38
N TRP A 94 -4.64 -4.93 4.66
CA TRP A 94 -5.10 -4.82 6.03
C TRP A 94 -4.90 -6.18 6.71
N LEU A 95 -3.79 -6.35 7.43
CA LEU A 95 -3.63 -7.46 8.34
C LEU A 95 -4.55 -7.19 9.55
N PRO A 96 -5.64 -7.95 9.77
CA PRO A 96 -6.39 -7.83 11.00
C PRO A 96 -5.41 -8.01 12.15
N ARG A 97 -5.43 -7.09 13.12
CA ARG A 97 -4.69 -7.30 14.38
C ARG A 97 -5.14 -8.66 14.89
N LYS A 98 -4.22 -9.65 14.97
CA LYS A 98 -4.51 -10.91 15.65
C LYS A 98 -5.13 -10.52 16.99
N LYS A 99 -6.37 -10.94 17.23
CA LYS A 99 -6.93 -10.95 18.59
C LYS A 99 -5.89 -11.71 19.41
N LYS A 100 -5.29 -11.06 20.41
CA LYS A 100 -4.47 -11.81 21.38
C LYS A 100 -5.33 -12.97 21.87
N PRO A 101 -4.81 -14.22 21.88
CA PRO A 101 -5.51 -15.32 22.52
C PRO A 101 -5.83 -15.00 23.98
#